data_AF-A0A7C4GZE2-F1
#
_entry.id   AF-A0A7C4GZE2-F1
#
_cell.length_a   1.000
_cell.length_b   1.000
_cell.length_c   1.000
_cell.angle_alpha   90.00
_cell.angle_beta   90.00
_cell.angle_gamma   90.00
#
_symmetry.space_group_name_H-M   'P 1'
#
loop_
_entity.id
_entity.type
_entity.pdbx_description
1 polymer ?
#
loop_
_entity_poly.entity_id
_entity_poly.type
_entity_poly.pdbx_seq_one_letter_code
_entity_poly.pdbx_strand_id
1 'polypeptide(L)'
;ATARIPEYKVVDGKIQKTGAYFTPKLQSLPFTVTFGLIKDKLIVDPHLEEESVLDVSIIIGVDEKDNIVSIQKNSPGLIPEHLLTKMIEIAIEKAREIRKIFCEKLNISLD
;
A
#
# COMPACT_ATOMS: atom_id res chain seq x y z
N ALA A 1 -0.02 -14.26 1.99
CA ALA A 1 -0.94 -14.24 0.83
C ALA A 1 -1.99 -15.32 1.01
N THR A 2 -3.26 -14.95 1.22
CA THR A 2 -4.36 -15.91 1.51
C THR A 2 -5.17 -16.29 0.26
N ALA A 3 -4.95 -15.58 -0.85
CA ALA A 3 -5.65 -15.84 -2.11
C ALA A 3 -5.33 -17.25 -2.65
N ARG A 4 -6.36 -17.95 -3.10
CA ARG A 4 -6.27 -19.28 -3.73
C ARG A 4 -6.96 -19.21 -5.08
N ILE A 5 -6.22 -19.49 -6.14
CA ILE A 5 -6.70 -19.42 -7.51
C ILE A 5 -6.93 -20.86 -8.00
N PRO A 6 -8.11 -21.17 -8.57
CA PRO A 6 -8.34 -22.47 -9.18
C PRO A 6 -7.40 -22.68 -10.37
N GLU A 7 -6.77 -23.84 -10.44
CA GLU A 7 -5.90 -24.20 -11.54
C GLU A 7 -6.71 -24.69 -12.75
N TYR A 8 -6.32 -24.20 -13.92
CA TYR A 8 -6.87 -24.60 -15.21
C TYR A 8 -5.76 -25.08 -16.14
N LYS A 9 -6.08 -26.03 -17.00
CA LYS A 9 -5.20 -26.50 -18.08
C LYS A 9 -5.88 -26.32 -19.42
N VAL A 10 -5.10 -26.03 -20.46
CA VAL A 10 -5.58 -26.04 -21.84
C VAL A 10 -5.30 -27.43 -22.40
N VAL A 11 -6.36 -28.15 -22.76
CA VAL A 11 -6.30 -29.49 -23.37
C VAL A 11 -7.14 -29.43 -24.64
N ASP A 12 -6.55 -29.73 -25.80
CA ASP A 12 -7.19 -29.66 -27.11
C ASP A 12 -7.88 -28.33 -27.41
N GLY A 13 -7.22 -27.21 -27.04
CA GLY A 13 -7.74 -25.86 -27.23
C GLY A 13 -8.91 -25.48 -26.30
N LYS A 14 -9.28 -26.35 -25.35
CA LYS A 14 -10.33 -26.09 -24.36
C LYS A 14 -9.76 -25.94 -22.96
N ILE A 15 -10.32 -24.99 -22.21
CA ILE A 15 -9.98 -24.77 -20.80
C ILE A 15 -10.66 -25.87 -19.98
N GLN A 16 -9.89 -26.61 -19.17
CA GLN A 16 -10.37 -27.63 -18.26
C GLN A 16 -9.94 -27.30 -16.82
N LYS A 17 -10.88 -27.40 -15.88
CA LYS A 17 -10.61 -27.19 -14.45
C LYS A 17 -9.94 -28.43 -13.86
N THR A 18 -8.86 -28.26 -13.11
CA THR A 18 -8.09 -29.41 -12.58
C THR A 18 -8.57 -29.88 -11.20
N GLY A 19 -9.37 -29.06 -10.51
CA GLY A 19 -9.77 -29.30 -9.11
C GLY A 19 -8.72 -28.87 -8.08
N ALA A 20 -7.49 -28.59 -8.52
CA ALA A 20 -6.44 -28.03 -7.68
C ALA A 20 -6.55 -26.50 -7.55
N TYR A 21 -5.88 -25.96 -6.53
CA TYR A 21 -5.74 -24.54 -6.30
C TYR A 21 -4.27 -24.23 -6.05
N PHE A 22 -3.82 -23.07 -6.51
CA PHE A 22 -2.49 -22.56 -6.19
C PHE A 22 -2.59 -21.18 -5.54
N THR A 23 -1.54 -20.82 -4.79
CA THR A 23 -1.40 -19.47 -4.24
C THR A 23 -0.52 -18.67 -5.20
N PRO A 24 -0.93 -17.48 -5.65
CA PRO A 24 -0.09 -16.65 -6.52
C PRO A 24 1.18 -16.22 -5.78
N LYS A 25 2.32 -16.25 -6.47
CA LYS A 25 3.57 -15.71 -5.94
C LYS A 25 3.47 -14.18 -5.93
N LEU A 26 3.62 -13.57 -4.75
CA LEU A 26 3.76 -12.11 -4.64
C LEU A 26 5.17 -11.71 -5.10
N GLN A 27 5.25 -10.71 -5.97
CA GLN A 27 6.53 -10.20 -6.48
C GLN A 27 7.02 -8.94 -5.74
N SER A 28 6.11 -8.21 -5.11
CA SER A 28 6.38 -7.02 -4.31
C SER A 28 5.30 -6.92 -3.24
N LEU A 29 5.62 -6.21 -2.15
CA LEU A 29 4.70 -6.00 -1.04
C LEU A 29 4.70 -4.52 -0.62
N PRO A 30 4.09 -3.66 -1.45
CA PRO A 30 3.99 -2.24 -1.15
C PRO A 30 2.89 -1.98 -0.11
N PHE A 31 3.12 -0.97 0.72
CA PHE A 31 2.13 -0.45 1.65
C PHE A 31 1.95 1.05 1.43
N THR A 32 0.73 1.51 1.62
CA THR A 32 0.37 2.92 1.52
C THR A 32 0.27 3.55 2.89
N VAL A 33 0.72 4.79 3.00
CA VAL A 33 0.54 5.64 4.18
C VAL A 33 -0.26 6.85 3.75
N THR A 34 -1.38 7.08 4.45
CA THR A 34 -2.27 8.23 4.19
C THR A 34 -1.91 9.35 5.14
N PHE A 35 -1.84 10.56 4.60
CA PHE A 35 -1.57 11.78 5.33
C PHE A 35 -2.70 12.78 5.16
N GLY A 36 -2.99 13.50 6.24
CA GLY A 36 -3.81 14.69 6.24
C GLY A 36 -3.00 15.93 6.55
N LEU A 37 -3.33 17.04 5.90
CA LEU A 37 -2.79 18.36 6.20
C LEU A 37 -3.93 19.26 6.68
N ILE A 38 -3.75 19.85 7.85
CA ILE A 38 -4.59 20.93 8.37
C ILE A 38 -3.67 22.13 8.58
N LYS A 39 -3.81 23.15 7.74
CA LYS A 39 -2.91 24.30 7.65
C LYS A 39 -1.46 23.86 7.41
N ASP A 40 -0.63 23.96 8.45
CA ASP A 40 0.78 23.59 8.46
C ASP A 40 1.05 22.29 9.25
N LYS A 41 -0.01 21.62 9.74
CA LYS A 41 0.09 20.42 10.58
C LYS A 41 -0.17 19.16 9.78
N LEU A 42 0.79 18.25 9.86
CA LEU A 42 0.73 16.93 9.26
C LEU A 42 0.13 15.93 10.25
N ILE A 43 -0.86 15.16 9.78
CA ILE A 43 -1.49 14.04 10.49
C ILE A 43 -1.24 12.78 9.65
N VAL A 44 -0.94 11.66 10.32
CA VAL A 44 -0.74 10.34 9.69
C VAL A 44 -1.92 9.47 10.08
N ASP A 45 -2.49 8.73 9.11
CA ASP A 45 -3.64 7.85 9.32
C ASP A 45 -4.85 8.58 9.96
N PRO A 46 -5.37 9.64 9.29
CA PRO A 46 -6.45 10.43 9.84
C PRO A 46 -7.71 9.58 10.06
N HIS A 47 -8.35 9.70 11.21
CA HIS A 47 -9.64 9.08 11.47
C HIS A 47 -10.80 9.92 10.91
N LEU A 48 -12.03 9.40 10.95
CA LEU A 48 -13.19 9.99 10.27
C LEU A 48 -13.41 11.49 10.57
N GLU A 49 -13.32 11.88 11.84
CA GLU A 49 -13.49 13.28 12.25
C GLU A 49 -12.34 14.16 11.76
N GLU A 50 -11.11 13.66 11.76
CA GLU A 50 -9.95 14.38 11.22
C GLU A 50 -10.07 14.55 9.71
N GLU A 51 -10.47 13.50 8.99
CA GLU A 51 -10.70 13.52 7.53
C GLU A 51 -11.69 14.62 7.13
N SER A 52 -12.74 14.84 7.94
CA SER A 52 -13.78 15.83 7.66
C SER A 52 -13.31 17.29 7.66
N VAL A 53 -12.14 17.55 8.26
CA VAL A 53 -11.58 18.91 8.43
C VAL A 53 -10.23 19.10 7.74
N LEU A 54 -9.75 18.12 6.95
CA LEU A 54 -8.49 18.24 6.22
C LEU A 54 -8.57 19.27 5.10
N ASP A 55 -7.53 20.09 4.97
CA ASP A 55 -7.32 20.93 3.80
C ASP A 55 -6.82 20.06 2.63
N VAL A 56 -5.80 19.23 2.90
CA VAL A 56 -5.19 18.33 1.90
C VAL A 56 -5.13 16.89 2.41
N SER A 57 -5.46 15.91 1.56
CA SER A 57 -5.21 14.49 1.78
C SER A 57 -4.30 13.93 0.67
N ILE A 58 -3.27 13.19 1.07
CA ILE A 58 -2.32 12.55 0.17
C ILE A 58 -1.99 11.13 0.64
N ILE A 59 -1.90 10.20 -0.29
CA ILE A 59 -1.55 8.80 -0.07
C ILE A 59 -0.22 8.53 -0.78
N ILE A 60 0.73 7.93 -0.08
CA ILE A 60 2.04 7.56 -0.62
C ILE A 60 2.23 6.05 -0.45
N GLY A 61 2.46 5.34 -1.56
CA GLY A 61 2.76 3.91 -1.56
C GLY A 61 4.24 3.64 -1.70
N VAL A 62 4.78 2.79 -0.83
CA VAL A 62 6.20 2.46 -0.74
C VAL A 62 6.41 0.94 -0.81
N ASP A 63 7.31 0.51 -1.69
CA ASP A 63 7.68 -0.90 -1.86
C ASP A 63 8.76 -1.37 -0.86
N GLU A 64 9.11 -2.66 -0.92
CA GLU A 64 10.10 -3.29 -0.04
C GLU A 64 11.54 -2.80 -0.21
N LYS A 65 11.83 -2.07 -1.28
CA LYS A 65 13.13 -1.45 -1.57
C LYS A 65 13.13 0.05 -1.26
N ASP A 66 12.09 0.51 -0.57
CA ASP A 66 11.84 1.91 -0.22
C ASP A 66 11.62 2.83 -1.43
N ASN A 67 11.26 2.28 -2.59
CA ASN A 67 10.85 3.08 -3.73
C ASN A 67 9.44 3.60 -3.51
N ILE A 68 9.22 4.86 -3.90
CA ILE A 68 7.88 5.41 -4.00
C ILE A 68 7.24 4.89 -5.28
N VAL A 69 6.28 3.98 -5.15
CA VAL A 69 5.60 3.32 -6.27
C VAL A 69 4.26 3.94 -6.62
N SER A 70 3.70 4.77 -5.74
CA SER A 70 2.49 5.54 -6.02
C SER A 70 2.41 6.79 -5.14
N ILE A 71 1.82 7.85 -5.69
CA ILE A 71 1.40 9.04 -4.96
C ILE A 71 0.02 9.45 -5.49
N GLN A 72 -0.93 9.68 -4.59
CA GLN A 72 -2.26 10.15 -4.95
C GLN A 72 -2.70 11.28 -4.02
N LYS A 73 -3.02 12.44 -4.60
CA LYS A 73 -3.61 13.57 -3.88
C LYS A 73 -5.12 13.55 -4.07
N ASN A 74 -5.88 13.51 -2.98
CA ASN A 74 -7.31 13.25 -3.01
C ASN A 74 -8.19 14.50 -2.89
N SER A 75 -7.61 15.63 -2.48
CA SER A 75 -8.35 16.87 -2.25
C SER A 75 -7.68 18.09 -2.90
N PRO A 76 -8.41 19.19 -3.10
CA PRO A 76 -7.82 20.46 -3.54
C PRO A 76 -6.84 21.02 -2.50
N GLY A 77 -6.12 22.10 -2.83
CA GLY A 77 -5.16 22.74 -1.93
C GLY A 77 -3.70 22.56 -2.36
N LEU A 78 -2.76 23.15 -1.63
CA LEU A 78 -1.34 23.12 -1.96
C LEU A 78 -0.56 22.35 -0.91
N ILE A 79 0.47 21.64 -1.34
CA ILE A 79 1.40 20.95 -0.43
C ILE A 79 2.74 21.67 -0.55
N PRO A 80 3.23 22.32 0.50
CA PRO A 80 4.59 22.85 0.53
C PRO A 80 5.61 21.74 0.30
N GLU A 81 6.62 21.98 -0.52
CA GLU A 81 7.63 20.98 -0.90
C GLU A 81 8.31 20.33 0.32
N HIS A 82 8.68 21.13 1.32
CA HIS A 82 9.29 20.62 2.55
C HIS A 82 8.39 19.66 3.34
N LEU A 83 7.06 19.85 3.29
CA LEU A 83 6.11 18.91 3.89
C LEU A 83 5.97 17.65 3.06
N LEU A 84 6.02 17.73 1.73
CA LEU A 84 6.04 16.56 0.87
C LEU A 84 7.28 15.69 1.12
N THR A 85 8.47 16.29 1.23
CA THR A 85 9.70 15.58 1.59
C THR A 85 9.56 14.88 2.94
N LYS A 86 9.02 15.58 3.95
CA LYS A 86 8.74 15.00 5.27
C LYS A 86 7.73 13.85 5.21
N MET A 87 6.67 13.97 4.40
CA MET A 87 5.68 12.90 4.20
C MET A 87 6.33 11.66 3.59
N ILE A 88 7.23 11.83 2.61
CA ILE A 88 7.95 10.73 1.96
C ILE A 88 8.83 9.98 2.98
N GLU A 89 9.59 10.70 3.81
CA GLU A 89 10.42 10.10 4.86
C GLU A 89 9.58 9.27 5.84
N ILE A 90 8.46 9.84 6.31
CA ILE A 90 7.53 9.14 7.22
C ILE A 90 6.88 7.95 6.52
N ALA A 91 6.52 8.07 5.24
CA ALA A 91 5.89 7.00 4.47
C ALA A 91 6.81 5.78 4.37
N ILE A 92 8.11 6.01 4.11
CA ILE A 92 9.12 4.95 4.06
C ILE A 92 9.25 4.26 5.42
N GLU A 93 9.38 5.04 6.50
CA GLU A 93 9.47 4.50 7.87
C GLU A 93 8.25 3.64 8.21
N LYS A 94 7.04 4.18 8.03
CA LYS A 94 5.80 3.50 8.41
C LYS A 94 5.48 2.32 7.51
N ALA A 95 5.78 2.39 6.21
CA ALA A 95 5.63 1.23 5.33
C ALA A 95 6.54 0.07 5.74
N ARG A 96 7.78 0.33 6.20
CA ARG A 96 8.66 -0.72 6.76
C ARG A 96 8.08 -1.36 8.02
N GLU A 97 7.55 -0.55 8.94
CA GLU A 97 6.91 -1.04 10.17
C GLU A 97 5.69 -1.92 9.87
N ILE A 98 4.77 -1.43 9.02
CA ILE A 98 3.57 -2.17 8.62
C ILE A 98 3.96 -3.47 7.93
N ARG A 99 4.93 -3.44 7.01
CA ARG A 99 5.42 -4.62 6.30
C ARG A 99 5.99 -5.66 7.26
N LYS A 100 6.79 -5.24 8.24
CA LYS A 100 7.34 -6.13 9.25
C LYS A 100 6.22 -6.84 10.02
N ILE A 101 5.24 -6.08 10.53
CA ILE A 101 4.09 -6.65 11.25
C ILE A 101 3.31 -7.61 10.35
N PHE A 102 3.05 -7.24 9.10
CA PHE A 102 2.31 -8.09 8.16
C PHE A 102 3.03 -9.41 7.88
N CYS A 103 4.34 -9.37 7.63
CA CYS A 103 5.15 -10.56 7.39
C CYS A 103 5.21 -11.47 8.62
N GLU A 104 5.40 -10.90 9.82
CA GLU A 104 5.39 -11.65 11.09
C GLU A 104 4.04 -12.33 11.35
N LYS A 105 2.93 -11.64 11.11
CA LYS A 105 1.58 -12.18 11.35
C LYS A 105 1.17 -13.26 10.35
N LEU A 106 1.69 -13.21 9.13
CA LEU A 106 1.29 -14.11 8.05
C LEU A 106 2.37 -15.12 7.64
N ASN A 107 3.50 -15.17 8.35
CA ASN A 107 4.65 -16.02 8.05
C ASN A 107 5.10 -15.91 6.58
N ILE A 108 5.22 -14.67 6.08
CA ILE A 108 5.63 -14.39 4.71
C ILE A 108 7.12 -14.05 4.71
N SER A 109 7.89 -14.76 3.88
CA SER A 109 9.25 -14.38 3.51
C SER A 109 9.20 -13.59 2.21
N LEU A 110 9.93 -12.46 2.15
CA LEU A 110 10.22 -11.76 0.90
C LEU A 110 11.60 -12.26 0.47
N ASP A 111 11.62 -13.11 -0.56
CA ASP A 111 12.86 -13.62 -1.18
C ASP A 111 13.55 -12.54 -2.03
#